data_AF-A0A3Q7MPL2-F1
#
_entry.id   AF-A0A3Q7MPL2-F1
#
_cell.length_a   1.000
_cell.length_b   1.000
_cell.length_c   1.000
_cell.angle_alpha   90.00
_cell.angle_beta   90.00
_cell.angle_gamma   90.00
#
_symmetry.space_group_name_H-M   'P 1'
#
loop_
_entity.id
_entity.type
_entity.pdbx_description
1 polymer ?
#
loop_
_entity_poly.entity_id
_entity_poly.type
_entity_poly.pdbx_seq_one_letter_code
_entity_poly.pdbx_strand_id
1 'polypeptide(L)'
;MRILHVNGFNGDSEKATKVQDIKNNLKEAIETIVAAMSNLVPPVELANPENQFRVDYILSVMNVPDFDFPPEFYEHAKALWEDEGVRACYERSNEYQLIDCAQYFLDKIDVIKQADYVPSDQDLLRCRVLTSGIFETKFQVDKVNFHMFDVGGQRDERRKWIQCFNDVTAIIFVVASSSYNMVIREDNQTNRLQEALNLFKSIWNNRWLRTISVILFLNKQDLLAEKVLAGKSKIEDYFPEFARYTTPEDATPEPGEDPRVTRAKYFIRDEFLRISTASGDGRHYCYPHFTCAVDTENIRRVFNDCRDIIQRMHLRQYELL
;
A
#
# COMPACT_ATOMS: atom_id res chain seq x y z
N MET A 1 -11.44 -8.70 0.69
CA MET A 1 -12.05 -10.04 0.84
C MET A 1 -13.23 -10.07 1.79
N ARG A 2 -13.12 -9.58 3.04
CA ARG A 2 -14.27 -9.52 3.97
C ARG A 2 -15.50 -8.80 3.38
N ILE A 3 -15.30 -7.69 2.67
CA ILE A 3 -16.37 -6.96 1.95
C ILE A 3 -17.00 -7.82 0.85
N LEU A 4 -16.20 -8.55 0.08
CA LEU A 4 -16.67 -9.30 -1.10
C LEU A 4 -17.36 -10.62 -0.75
N HIS A 5 -16.90 -11.32 0.29
CA HIS A 5 -17.25 -12.73 0.52
C HIS A 5 -17.56 -13.08 1.98
N VAL A 6 -17.62 -12.09 2.88
CA VAL A 6 -17.99 -12.30 4.29
C VAL A 6 -19.11 -11.32 4.63
N ASN A 7 -18.88 -10.36 5.50
CA ASN A 7 -19.88 -9.38 5.95
C ASN A 7 -19.24 -7.99 6.16
N GLY A 8 -18.24 -7.66 5.34
CA GLY A 8 -17.48 -6.42 5.46
C GLY A 8 -16.93 -6.19 6.86
N PHE A 9 -17.23 -5.02 7.41
CA PHE A 9 -16.80 -4.55 8.73
C PHE A 9 -17.93 -4.64 9.79
N ASN A 10 -18.74 -5.70 9.78
CA ASN A 10 -19.70 -6.15 10.81
C ASN A 10 -20.47 -5.08 11.64
N GLY A 11 -21.03 -4.06 11.00
CA GLY A 11 -21.99 -3.13 11.62
C GLY A 11 -21.37 -2.05 12.53
N ASP A 12 -22.22 -1.34 13.28
CA ASP A 12 -21.85 -0.08 13.95
C ASP A 12 -20.78 -0.22 15.04
N SER A 13 -20.68 -1.38 15.70
CA SER A 13 -19.71 -1.60 16.79
C SER A 13 -18.26 -1.75 16.29
N GLU A 14 -18.04 -2.48 15.19
CA GLU A 14 -16.72 -2.56 14.55
C GLU A 14 -16.39 -1.24 13.84
N LYS A 15 -17.38 -0.56 13.24
CA LYS A 15 -17.16 0.79 12.69
C LYS A 15 -16.76 1.80 13.77
N ALA A 16 -17.36 1.76 14.96
CA ALA A 16 -17.04 2.66 16.06
C ALA A 16 -15.60 2.51 16.56
N THR A 17 -15.08 1.28 16.70
CA THR A 17 -13.67 1.07 17.08
C THR A 17 -12.72 1.54 15.98
N LYS A 18 -13.14 1.48 14.72
CA LYS A 18 -12.36 1.97 13.56
C LYS A 18 -12.40 3.48 13.34
N VAL A 19 -13.37 4.20 13.92
CA VAL A 19 -13.34 5.68 13.93
C VAL A 19 -12.06 6.17 14.59
N GLN A 20 -11.67 5.56 15.71
CA GLN A 20 -10.45 5.95 16.41
C GLN A 20 -9.19 5.71 15.57
N ASP A 21 -9.10 4.58 14.87
CA ASP A 21 -7.99 4.29 13.96
C ASP A 21 -7.88 5.35 12.84
N ILE A 22 -9.01 5.79 12.28
CA ILE A 22 -9.05 6.83 11.23
C ILE A 22 -8.62 8.19 11.78
N LYS A 23 -9.12 8.58 12.96
CA LYS A 23 -8.71 9.82 13.64
C LYS A 23 -7.22 9.80 13.98
N ASN A 24 -6.71 8.66 14.44
CA ASN A 24 -5.27 8.46 14.67
C ASN A 24 -4.46 8.59 13.37
N ASN A 25 -4.92 8.05 12.23
CA ASN A 25 -4.25 8.26 10.96
C ASN A 25 -4.25 9.75 10.52
N LEU A 26 -5.36 10.46 10.74
CA LEU A 26 -5.44 11.89 10.47
C LEU A 26 -4.41 12.69 11.30
N LYS A 27 -4.30 12.37 12.59
CA LYS A 27 -3.31 12.96 13.50
C LYS A 27 -1.88 12.60 13.12
N GLU A 28 -1.58 11.31 12.91
CA GLU A 28 -0.27 10.83 12.44
C GLU A 28 0.14 11.56 11.16
N ALA A 29 -0.79 11.76 10.23
CA ALA A 29 -0.51 12.46 8.97
C ALA A 29 -0.08 13.91 9.18
N ILE A 30 -0.90 14.73 9.85
CA ILE A 30 -0.59 16.16 10.02
C ILE A 30 0.64 16.38 10.91
N GLU A 31 0.77 15.64 12.01
CA GLU A 31 1.90 15.80 12.92
C GLU A 31 3.23 15.39 12.27
N THR A 32 3.21 14.34 11.45
CA THR A 32 4.39 13.89 10.70
C THR A 32 4.84 14.94 9.69
N ILE A 33 3.90 15.53 8.94
CA ILE A 33 4.22 16.58 7.95
C ILE A 33 4.79 17.81 8.64
N VAL A 34 4.11 18.29 9.69
CA VAL A 34 4.53 19.49 10.45
C VAL A 34 5.89 19.29 11.10
N ALA A 35 6.15 18.13 11.71
CA ALA A 35 7.46 17.85 12.30
C ALA A 35 8.57 17.68 11.26
N ALA A 36 8.25 17.28 10.02
CA ALA A 36 9.25 17.15 8.97
C ALA A 36 9.70 18.51 8.41
N MET A 37 8.88 19.57 8.50
CA MET A 37 9.14 20.88 7.90
C MET A 37 10.53 21.43 8.26
N SER A 38 10.92 21.40 9.53
CA SER A 38 12.21 21.88 10.02
C SER A 38 13.37 20.88 9.84
N ASN A 39 13.07 19.60 9.60
CA ASN A 39 14.04 18.52 9.45
C ASN A 39 14.43 18.25 7.99
N LEU A 40 13.61 18.70 7.04
CA LEU A 40 13.93 18.64 5.61
C LEU A 40 15.18 19.47 5.29
N VAL A 41 15.89 19.08 4.24
CA VAL A 41 17.08 19.80 3.76
C VAL A 41 16.90 20.15 2.28
N PRO A 42 16.70 21.43 1.91
CA PRO A 42 16.49 22.58 2.80
C PRO A 42 15.17 22.47 3.60
N PRO A 43 15.04 23.16 4.75
CA PRO A 43 13.80 23.18 5.50
C PRO A 43 12.68 23.88 4.72
N VAL A 44 11.44 23.64 5.13
CA VAL A 44 10.24 24.26 4.56
C VAL A 44 9.59 25.12 5.63
N GLU A 45 9.37 26.40 5.34
CA GLU A 45 8.70 27.33 6.23
C GLU A 45 7.19 27.36 5.97
N LEU A 46 6.41 27.85 6.94
CA LEU A 46 4.99 28.15 6.74
C LEU A 46 4.82 29.22 5.66
N ALA A 47 3.81 29.06 4.81
CA ALA A 47 3.42 30.11 3.88
C ALA A 47 2.76 31.29 4.61
N ASN A 48 1.95 31.01 5.65
CA ASN A 48 1.40 32.02 6.55
C ASN A 48 2.01 31.89 7.96
N PRO A 49 2.88 32.81 8.40
CA PRO A 49 3.45 32.79 9.75
C PRO A 49 2.42 32.85 10.89
N GLU A 50 1.19 33.34 10.64
CA GLU A 50 0.10 33.31 11.62
C GLU A 50 -0.31 31.89 12.00
N ASN A 51 0.08 30.87 11.22
CA ASN A 51 -0.13 29.47 11.54
C ASN A 51 0.86 28.90 12.58
N GLN A 52 1.85 29.67 13.05
CA GLN A 52 2.86 29.17 13.97
C GLN A 52 2.27 28.58 15.26
N PHE A 53 1.26 29.23 15.86
CA PHE A 53 0.63 28.70 17.07
C PHE A 53 -0.08 27.36 16.83
N ARG A 54 -0.55 27.12 15.59
CA ARG A 54 -1.17 25.84 15.20
C ARG A 54 -0.11 24.76 15.06
N VAL A 55 1.06 25.09 14.50
CA VAL A 55 2.23 24.20 14.48
C VAL A 55 2.61 23.80 15.90
N ASP A 56 2.75 24.79 16.79
CA ASP A 56 3.11 24.57 18.19
C ASP A 56 2.08 23.68 18.90
N TYR A 57 0.78 23.90 18.65
CA TYR A 57 -0.29 23.05 19.15
C TYR A 57 -0.14 21.59 18.67
N ILE A 58 -0.02 21.36 17.36
CA ILE A 58 0.09 20.01 16.79
C ILE A 58 1.31 19.27 17.35
N LEU A 59 2.45 19.96 17.46
CA LEU A 59 3.66 19.38 18.05
C LEU A 59 3.51 19.10 19.55
N SER A 60 2.79 19.95 20.30
CA SER A 60 2.55 19.75 21.74
C SER A 60 1.70 18.52 22.06
N VAL A 61 0.76 18.17 21.16
CA VAL A 61 -0.14 17.02 21.33
C VAL A 61 0.36 15.74 20.65
N MET A 62 1.51 15.79 19.97
CA MET A 62 2.04 14.68 19.18
C MET A 62 2.14 13.38 20.00
N ASN A 63 2.67 13.45 21.22
CA ASN A 63 2.90 12.28 22.06
C ASN A 63 1.82 12.04 23.13
N VAL A 64 0.64 12.66 23.00
CA VAL A 64 -0.47 12.45 23.95
C VAL A 64 -1.10 11.09 23.69
N PRO A 65 -1.04 10.15 24.66
CA PRO A 65 -1.71 8.85 24.53
C PRO A 65 -3.23 9.05 24.59
N ASP A 66 -3.97 8.19 23.90
CA ASP A 66 -5.44 8.18 23.91
C ASP A 66 -6.05 9.58 23.66
N PHE A 67 -5.47 10.30 22.70
CA PHE A 67 -5.90 11.65 22.32
C PHE A 67 -7.42 11.68 22.06
N ASP A 68 -8.08 12.67 22.64
CA ASP A 68 -9.55 12.79 22.70
C ASP A 68 -10.14 13.49 21.46
N PHE A 69 -9.29 14.04 20.60
CA PHE A 69 -9.66 14.71 19.35
C PHE A 69 -10.70 15.82 19.54
N PRO A 70 -10.36 16.89 20.27
CA PRO A 70 -11.28 17.99 20.52
C PRO A 70 -11.46 18.84 19.25
N PRO A 71 -12.54 19.65 19.14
CA PRO A 71 -12.84 20.41 17.92
C PRO A 71 -11.68 21.26 17.40
N GLU A 72 -10.92 21.90 18.31
CA GLU A 72 -9.77 22.74 17.97
C GLU A 72 -8.67 21.97 17.24
N PHE A 73 -8.50 20.67 17.50
CA PHE A 73 -7.51 19.86 16.77
C PHE A 73 -7.83 19.85 15.28
N TYR A 74 -9.09 19.64 14.91
CA TYR A 74 -9.50 19.58 13.50
C TYR A 74 -9.36 20.94 12.82
N GLU A 75 -9.71 22.03 13.51
CA GLU A 75 -9.56 23.39 12.98
C GLU A 75 -8.09 23.76 12.78
N HIS A 76 -7.20 23.37 13.70
CA HIS A 76 -5.76 23.58 13.56
C HIS A 76 -5.17 22.73 12.44
N ALA A 77 -5.50 21.43 12.41
CA ALA A 77 -5.03 20.51 11.38
C ALA A 77 -5.49 20.95 9.98
N LYS A 78 -6.74 21.40 9.83
CA LYS A 78 -7.28 21.89 8.56
C LYS A 78 -6.57 23.15 8.08
N ALA A 79 -6.46 24.16 8.94
CA ALA A 79 -5.80 25.42 8.58
C ALA A 79 -4.32 25.22 8.22
N LEU A 80 -3.65 24.26 8.87
CA LEU A 80 -2.29 23.86 8.48
C LEU A 80 -2.29 23.09 7.15
N TRP A 81 -3.25 22.20 6.91
CA TRP A 81 -3.33 21.50 5.63
C TRP A 81 -3.58 22.45 4.44
N GLU A 82 -4.27 23.56 4.67
CA GLU A 82 -4.49 24.61 3.67
C GLU A 82 -3.27 25.56 3.53
N ASP A 83 -2.26 25.46 4.38
CA ASP A 83 -1.03 26.25 4.29
C ASP A 83 -0.11 25.70 3.19
N GLU A 84 0.24 26.55 2.21
CA GLU A 84 1.07 26.15 1.06
C GLU A 84 2.47 25.67 1.46
N GLY A 85 3.01 26.11 2.60
CA GLY A 85 4.27 25.61 3.16
C GLY A 85 4.14 24.19 3.67
N VAL A 86 3.07 23.89 4.40
CA VAL A 86 2.74 22.53 4.86
C VAL A 86 2.47 21.61 3.66
N ARG A 87 1.75 22.09 2.64
CA ARG A 87 1.53 21.35 1.39
C ARG A 87 2.84 21.10 0.63
N ALA A 88 3.73 22.09 0.57
CA ALA A 88 5.06 21.90 -0.03
C ALA A 88 5.91 20.86 0.74
N CYS A 89 5.80 20.82 2.07
CA CYS A 89 6.42 19.76 2.87
C CYS A 89 5.82 18.38 2.56
N TYR A 90 4.49 18.29 2.43
CA TYR A 90 3.78 17.07 2.04
C TYR A 90 4.25 16.54 0.67
N GLU A 91 4.44 17.41 -0.32
CA GLU A 91 4.94 17.00 -1.64
C GLU A 91 6.36 16.39 -1.62
N ARG A 92 7.10 16.64 -0.54
CA ARG A 92 8.43 16.06 -0.27
C ARG A 92 8.37 14.86 0.68
N SER A 93 7.21 14.25 0.87
CA SER A 93 7.01 13.16 1.85
C SER A 93 7.79 11.89 1.55
N ASN A 94 8.48 11.77 0.43
CA ASN A 94 9.40 10.67 0.18
C ASN A 94 10.75 10.82 0.92
N GLU A 95 11.04 12.02 1.45
CA GLU A 95 12.24 12.32 2.25
C GLU A 95 12.05 11.96 3.74
N TYR A 96 10.84 11.58 4.14
CA TYR A 96 10.49 11.13 5.50
C TYR A 96 9.40 10.04 5.48
N GLN A 97 8.92 9.60 6.65
CA GLN A 97 8.08 8.40 6.77
C GLN A 97 6.58 8.70 6.93
N LEU A 98 5.96 9.26 5.89
CA LEU A 98 4.52 9.52 5.88
C LEU A 98 3.68 8.27 5.54
N ILE A 99 2.44 8.23 6.04
CA ILE A 99 1.43 7.22 5.66
C ILE A 99 0.77 7.58 4.32
N ASP A 100 0.59 6.58 3.46
CA ASP A 100 0.02 6.79 2.12
C ASP A 100 -1.42 7.32 2.12
N CYS A 101 -2.17 7.13 3.20
CA CYS A 101 -3.53 7.64 3.36
C CYS A 101 -3.61 9.09 3.88
N ALA A 102 -2.47 9.76 4.08
CA ALA A 102 -2.40 11.11 4.64
C ALA A 102 -3.31 12.09 3.90
N GLN A 103 -3.13 12.27 2.59
CA GLN A 103 -3.94 13.18 1.80
C GLN A 103 -5.43 12.83 1.85
N TYR A 104 -5.78 11.55 1.71
CA TYR A 104 -7.17 11.10 1.71
C TYR A 104 -7.94 11.50 2.98
N PHE A 105 -7.30 11.42 4.16
CA PHE A 105 -7.94 11.82 5.41
C PHE A 105 -7.85 13.32 5.67
N LEU A 106 -6.71 13.96 5.33
CA LEU A 106 -6.54 15.41 5.50
C LEU A 106 -7.50 16.22 4.60
N ASP A 107 -7.76 15.75 3.38
CA ASP A 107 -8.74 16.37 2.47
C ASP A 107 -10.20 16.24 2.97
N LYS A 108 -10.43 15.44 4.02
CA LYS A 108 -11.77 15.14 4.55
C LYS A 108 -11.93 15.44 6.03
N ILE A 109 -11.12 16.35 6.57
CA ILE A 109 -11.19 16.77 7.97
C ILE A 109 -12.63 17.20 8.35
N ASP A 110 -13.32 17.95 7.49
CA ASP A 110 -14.68 18.42 7.78
C ASP A 110 -15.73 17.31 7.92
N VAL A 111 -15.48 16.16 7.27
CA VAL A 111 -16.35 14.98 7.38
C VAL A 111 -16.01 14.22 8.66
N ILE A 112 -14.72 14.00 8.93
CA ILE A 112 -14.24 13.20 10.07
C ILE A 112 -14.50 13.91 11.41
N LYS A 113 -14.52 15.25 11.43
CA LYS A 113 -14.73 16.04 12.66
C LYS A 113 -16.18 16.01 13.19
N GLN A 114 -17.14 15.58 12.38
CA GLN A 114 -18.55 15.55 12.80
C GLN A 114 -18.76 14.55 13.95
N ALA A 115 -19.59 14.92 14.92
CA ALA A 115 -19.86 14.07 16.09
C ALA A 115 -20.59 12.77 15.72
N ASP A 116 -21.35 12.77 14.63
CA ASP A 116 -22.09 11.65 14.06
C ASP A 116 -21.35 10.98 12.88
N TYR A 117 -20.05 11.24 12.72
CA TYR A 117 -19.25 10.63 11.67
C TYR A 117 -19.26 9.08 11.76
N VAL A 118 -19.72 8.45 10.67
CA VAL A 118 -19.65 7.00 10.47
C VAL A 118 -18.72 6.69 9.29
N PRO A 119 -17.66 5.89 9.48
CA PRO A 119 -16.73 5.56 8.41
C PRO A 119 -17.41 4.83 7.25
N SER A 120 -17.18 5.33 6.04
CA SER A 120 -17.49 4.59 4.82
C SER A 120 -16.58 3.36 4.70
N ASP A 121 -16.97 2.39 3.88
CA ASP A 121 -16.09 1.25 3.61
C ASP A 121 -14.78 1.69 2.95
N GLN A 122 -14.80 2.80 2.21
CA GLN A 122 -13.59 3.39 1.64
C GLN A 122 -12.65 3.98 2.69
N ASP A 123 -13.20 4.59 3.75
CA ASP A 123 -12.41 5.05 4.90
C ASP A 123 -11.72 3.89 5.60
N LEU A 124 -12.46 2.80 5.79
CA LEU A 124 -11.96 1.59 6.44
C LEU A 124 -10.90 0.88 5.59
N LEU A 125 -11.03 0.89 4.26
CA LEU A 125 -10.01 0.35 3.35
C LEU A 125 -8.74 1.22 3.26
N ARG A 126 -8.88 2.55 3.37
CA ARG A 126 -7.75 3.50 3.36
C ARG A 126 -7.07 3.62 4.72
N CYS A 127 -7.78 3.28 5.80
CA CYS A 127 -7.24 3.29 7.15
C CYS A 127 -6.02 2.37 7.26
N ARG A 128 -4.92 2.93 7.75
CA ARG A 128 -3.67 2.20 7.94
C ARG A 128 -3.57 1.74 9.39
N VAL A 129 -3.68 0.43 9.58
CA VAL A 129 -3.31 -0.26 10.82
C VAL A 129 -2.20 -1.22 10.48
N LEU A 130 -1.06 -1.11 11.17
CA LEU A 130 0.09 -2.00 10.91
C LEU A 130 -0.25 -3.42 11.39
N THR A 131 -0.31 -4.36 10.45
CA THR A 131 -0.49 -5.78 10.75
C THR A 131 0.75 -6.32 11.46
N SER A 132 0.61 -6.64 12.75
CA SER A 132 1.59 -7.41 13.53
C SER A 132 1.02 -8.79 13.80
N GLY A 133 1.73 -9.84 13.39
CA GLY A 133 1.31 -11.23 13.49
C GLY A 133 0.73 -11.81 12.21
N ILE A 134 -0.09 -12.86 12.39
CA ILE A 134 -0.73 -13.63 11.33
C ILE A 134 -2.24 -13.59 11.59
N PHE A 135 -3.00 -13.16 10.60
CA PHE A 135 -4.46 -13.09 10.67
C PHE A 135 -5.08 -14.02 9.63
N GLU A 136 -6.11 -14.75 10.03
CA GLU A 136 -6.78 -15.71 9.17
C GLU A 136 -8.14 -15.20 8.74
N THR A 137 -8.50 -15.41 7.48
CA THR A 137 -9.87 -15.20 6.99
C THR A 137 -10.29 -16.39 6.15
N LYS A 138 -11.43 -16.99 6.50
CA LYS A 138 -12.05 -18.08 5.76
C LYS A 138 -13.32 -17.59 5.10
N PHE A 139 -13.52 -17.95 3.83
CA PHE A 139 -14.73 -17.63 3.08
C PHE A 139 -14.95 -18.64 1.97
N GLN A 140 -16.14 -18.66 1.40
CA GLN A 140 -16.52 -19.56 0.32
C GLN A 140 -16.98 -18.76 -0.91
N VAL A 141 -16.50 -19.13 -2.09
CA VAL A 141 -16.92 -18.55 -3.38
C VAL A 141 -17.22 -19.69 -4.33
N ASP A 142 -18.44 -19.73 -4.88
CA ASP A 142 -18.89 -20.78 -5.82
C ASP A 142 -18.57 -22.21 -5.32
N LYS A 143 -18.83 -22.47 -4.03
CA LYS A 143 -18.56 -23.74 -3.32
C LYS A 143 -17.09 -24.09 -3.10
N VAL A 144 -16.16 -23.24 -3.52
CA VAL A 144 -14.72 -23.37 -3.23
C VAL A 144 -14.40 -22.62 -1.95
N ASN A 145 -13.77 -23.31 -0.99
CA ASN A 145 -13.35 -22.72 0.27
C ASN A 145 -11.98 -22.08 0.13
N PHE A 146 -11.85 -20.84 0.58
CA PHE A 146 -10.59 -20.11 0.67
C PHE A 146 -10.23 -19.90 2.12
N HIS A 147 -8.97 -20.21 2.47
CA HIS A 147 -8.37 -19.91 3.76
C HIS A 147 -7.17 -19.02 3.52
N MET A 148 -7.36 -17.71 3.73
CA MET A 148 -6.32 -16.70 3.50
C MET A 148 -5.62 -16.36 4.81
N PHE A 149 -4.30 -16.22 4.73
CA PHE A 149 -3.43 -15.79 5.82
C PHE A 149 -2.84 -14.42 5.44
N ASP A 150 -3.19 -13.38 6.19
CA ASP A 150 -2.54 -12.07 6.14
C ASP A 150 -1.38 -12.06 7.13
N VAL A 151 -0.16 -11.87 6.62
CA VAL A 151 1.07 -11.99 7.41
C VAL A 151 1.79 -10.64 7.43
N GLY A 152 2.21 -10.20 8.61
CA GLY A 152 3.00 -8.97 8.77
C GLY A 152 4.26 -8.99 7.88
N GLY A 153 4.44 -7.94 7.08
CA GLY A 153 5.54 -7.85 6.10
C GLY A 153 6.82 -7.17 6.60
N GLN A 154 6.77 -6.60 7.81
CA GLN A 154 7.90 -5.91 8.43
C GLN A 154 9.03 -6.89 8.75
N ARG A 155 10.28 -6.41 8.76
CA ARG A 155 11.47 -7.28 8.88
C ARG A 155 11.45 -8.21 10.10
N ASP A 156 10.95 -7.72 11.23
CA ASP A 156 10.77 -8.45 12.49
C ASP A 156 9.65 -9.51 12.43
N GLU A 157 8.61 -9.25 11.65
CA GLU A 157 7.47 -10.17 11.46
C GLU A 157 7.80 -11.36 10.53
N ARG A 158 8.75 -11.19 9.59
CA ARG A 158 9.06 -12.21 8.56
C ARG A 158 9.52 -13.55 9.11
N ARG A 159 10.08 -13.60 10.32
CA ARG A 159 10.47 -14.88 10.96
C ARG A 159 9.26 -15.77 11.26
N LYS A 160 8.07 -15.18 11.40
CA LYS A 160 6.82 -15.90 11.68
C LYS A 160 6.24 -16.57 10.42
N TRP A 161 6.64 -16.15 9.22
CA TRP A 161 6.08 -16.64 7.96
C TRP A 161 6.16 -18.16 7.78
N ILE A 162 7.21 -18.79 8.30
CA ILE A 162 7.39 -20.25 8.24
C ILE A 162 6.22 -21.01 8.88
N GLN A 163 5.49 -20.38 9.81
CA GLN A 163 4.31 -20.96 10.48
C GLN A 163 3.14 -21.15 9.51
N CYS A 164 3.11 -20.38 8.42
CA CYS A 164 2.05 -20.43 7.41
C CYS A 164 2.41 -21.26 6.18
N PHE A 165 3.61 -21.85 6.10
CA PHE A 165 4.11 -22.50 4.88
C PHE A 165 3.62 -23.95 4.70
N ASN A 166 2.79 -24.46 5.61
CA ASN A 166 2.20 -25.79 5.49
C ASN A 166 0.95 -25.73 4.58
N ASP A 167 0.92 -26.60 3.57
CA ASP A 167 -0.22 -26.79 2.65
C ASP A 167 -0.68 -25.51 1.90
N VAL A 168 0.29 -24.67 1.54
CA VAL A 168 0.02 -23.44 0.76
C VAL A 168 -0.31 -23.81 -0.68
N THR A 169 -1.49 -23.41 -1.15
CA THR A 169 -1.89 -23.59 -2.57
C THR A 169 -1.16 -22.61 -3.50
N ALA A 170 -1.10 -21.34 -3.11
CA ALA A 170 -0.44 -20.27 -3.86
C ALA A 170 -0.05 -19.14 -2.90
N ILE A 171 0.95 -18.34 -3.29
CA ILE A 171 1.35 -17.15 -2.55
C ILE A 171 0.81 -15.92 -3.28
N ILE A 172 0.16 -15.01 -2.56
CA ILE A 172 -0.13 -13.67 -3.08
C ILE A 172 0.95 -12.72 -2.53
N PHE A 173 1.87 -12.30 -3.40
CA PHE A 173 2.94 -11.38 -3.04
C PHE A 173 2.53 -9.95 -3.40
N VAL A 174 2.41 -9.07 -2.42
CA VAL A 174 1.90 -7.70 -2.62
C VAL A 174 3.05 -6.69 -2.61
N VAL A 175 3.10 -5.85 -3.64
CA VAL A 175 4.12 -4.81 -3.84
C VAL A 175 3.46 -3.44 -3.82
N ALA A 176 4.01 -2.49 -3.08
CA ALA A 176 3.63 -1.08 -3.19
C ALA A 176 4.36 -0.43 -4.39
N SER A 177 3.80 -0.51 -5.59
CA SER A 177 4.46 -0.02 -6.81
C SER A 177 4.75 1.49 -6.78
N SER A 178 3.90 2.27 -6.11
CA SER A 178 4.06 3.73 -5.95
C SER A 178 5.21 4.14 -5.03
N SER A 179 5.83 3.21 -4.30
CA SER A 179 6.88 3.48 -3.31
C SER A 179 8.31 3.43 -3.90
N TYR A 180 8.47 3.51 -5.23
CA TYR A 180 9.78 3.45 -5.89
C TYR A 180 10.76 4.55 -5.46
N ASN A 181 10.25 5.67 -4.93
CA ASN A 181 11.06 6.81 -4.50
C ASN A 181 11.20 6.93 -2.96
N MET A 182 10.75 5.92 -2.21
CA MET A 182 10.71 5.94 -0.75
C MET A 182 11.66 4.92 -0.15
N VAL A 183 12.02 5.10 1.12
CA VAL A 183 12.79 4.14 1.92
C VAL A 183 11.91 3.48 3.00
N ILE A 184 12.27 2.27 3.42
CA ILE A 184 11.53 1.51 4.44
C ILE A 184 11.64 2.16 5.82
N ARG A 185 10.66 1.92 6.70
CA ARG A 185 10.64 2.49 8.06
C ARG A 185 11.74 1.89 8.95
N GLU A 186 12.09 0.63 8.72
CA GLU A 186 12.94 -0.16 9.60
C GLU A 186 14.40 0.33 9.65
N ASP A 187 14.91 0.93 8.58
CA ASP A 187 16.28 1.49 8.54
C ASP A 187 16.37 2.91 7.97
N ASN A 188 15.26 3.44 7.44
CA ASN A 188 15.19 4.75 6.78
C ASN A 188 16.25 4.94 5.67
N GLN A 189 16.68 3.85 5.03
CA GLN A 189 17.78 3.85 4.06
C GLN A 189 17.49 2.95 2.86
N THR A 190 16.97 1.73 3.07
CA THR A 190 16.72 0.79 1.99
C THR A 190 15.50 1.22 1.18
N ASN A 191 15.64 1.37 -0.13
CA ASN A 191 14.53 1.68 -1.03
C ASN A 191 13.40 0.64 -0.91
N ARG A 192 12.14 1.09 -0.79
CA ARG A 192 10.98 0.19 -0.56
C ARG A 192 10.74 -0.79 -1.70
N LEU A 193 10.89 -0.35 -2.95
CA LEU A 193 10.72 -1.23 -4.11
C LEU A 193 11.87 -2.23 -4.22
N GLN A 194 13.10 -1.79 -3.91
CA GLN A 194 14.26 -2.70 -3.85
C GLN A 194 14.11 -3.76 -2.74
N GLU A 195 13.61 -3.37 -1.56
CA GLU A 195 13.30 -4.32 -0.48
C GLU A 195 12.26 -5.35 -0.96
N ALA A 196 11.22 -4.90 -1.67
CA ALA A 196 10.20 -5.81 -2.24
C ALA A 196 10.80 -6.78 -3.27
N LEU A 197 11.69 -6.31 -4.16
CA LEU A 197 12.40 -7.16 -5.11
C LEU A 197 13.29 -8.20 -4.41
N ASN A 198 14.03 -7.78 -3.37
CA ASN A 198 14.87 -8.67 -2.57
C ASN A 198 14.04 -9.74 -1.85
N LEU A 199 12.91 -9.33 -1.27
CA LEU A 199 11.99 -10.23 -0.59
C LEU A 199 11.31 -11.21 -1.55
N PHE A 200 10.88 -10.73 -2.72
CA PHE A 200 10.33 -11.57 -3.77
C PHE A 200 11.37 -12.59 -4.25
N LYS A 201 12.62 -12.17 -4.49
CA LYS A 201 13.72 -13.08 -4.84
C LYS A 201 13.96 -14.16 -3.78
N SER A 202 13.87 -13.79 -2.51
CA SER A 202 13.99 -14.73 -1.38
C SER A 202 12.86 -15.76 -1.39
N ILE A 203 11.60 -15.32 -1.56
CA ILE A 203 10.42 -16.19 -1.64
C ILE A 203 10.48 -17.10 -2.86
N TRP A 204 10.75 -16.53 -4.03
CA TRP A 204 10.81 -17.25 -5.31
C TRP A 204 11.86 -18.37 -5.28
N ASN A 205 13.05 -18.11 -4.72
CA ASN A 205 14.13 -19.10 -4.65
C ASN A 205 14.10 -19.94 -3.37
N ASN A 206 13.07 -19.80 -2.53
CA ASN A 206 12.97 -20.52 -1.27
C ASN A 206 12.80 -22.02 -1.51
N ARG A 207 13.65 -22.84 -0.88
CA ARG A 207 13.64 -24.31 -1.04
C ARG A 207 12.30 -24.97 -0.71
N TRP A 208 11.54 -24.40 0.22
CA TRP A 208 10.24 -24.90 0.68
C TRP A 208 9.08 -24.46 -0.22
N LEU A 209 9.31 -23.50 -1.13
CA LEU A 209 8.28 -22.89 -1.98
C LEU A 209 8.49 -23.15 -3.48
N ARG A 210 9.45 -24.01 -3.85
CA ARG A 210 9.84 -24.27 -5.27
C ARG A 210 8.72 -24.79 -6.17
N THR A 211 7.66 -25.35 -5.61
CA THR A 211 6.49 -25.84 -6.36
C THR A 211 5.28 -24.93 -6.18
N ILE A 212 5.40 -23.89 -5.36
CA ILE A 212 4.29 -22.99 -5.02
C ILE A 212 4.38 -21.79 -5.95
N SER A 213 3.35 -21.60 -6.78
CA SER A 213 3.28 -20.45 -7.68
C SER A 213 2.97 -19.17 -6.91
N VAL A 214 3.43 -18.05 -7.48
CA VAL A 214 3.29 -16.73 -6.88
C VAL A 214 2.37 -15.88 -7.75
N ILE A 215 1.27 -15.43 -7.19
CA ILE A 215 0.42 -14.39 -7.74
C ILE A 215 1.00 -13.06 -7.26
N LEU A 216 1.51 -12.25 -8.18
CA LEU A 216 2.20 -11.00 -7.87
C LEU A 216 1.23 -9.83 -8.03
N PHE A 217 0.88 -9.19 -6.92
CA PHE A 217 0.08 -7.98 -6.91
C PHE A 217 0.99 -6.76 -6.94
N LEU A 218 1.06 -6.11 -8.10
CA LEU A 218 1.67 -4.80 -8.28
C LEU A 218 0.63 -3.76 -7.84
N ASN A 219 0.53 -3.54 -6.53
CA ASN A 219 -0.52 -2.77 -5.89
C ASN A 219 -0.21 -1.26 -5.86
N LYS A 220 -1.22 -0.46 -5.51
CA LYS A 220 -1.18 1.01 -5.46
C LYS A 220 -0.96 1.64 -6.84
N GLN A 221 -1.64 1.09 -7.86
CA GLN A 221 -1.58 1.62 -9.22
C GLN A 221 -2.16 3.03 -9.33
N ASP A 222 -3.15 3.38 -8.48
CA ASP A 222 -3.68 4.74 -8.34
C ASP A 222 -2.57 5.72 -7.96
N LEU A 223 -1.87 5.44 -6.86
CA LEU A 223 -0.79 6.29 -6.36
C LEU A 223 0.44 6.28 -7.28
N LEU A 224 0.69 5.19 -8.01
CA LEU A 224 1.76 5.13 -9.00
C LEU A 224 1.43 6.08 -10.16
N ALA A 225 0.22 6.02 -10.69
CA ALA A 225 -0.23 6.86 -11.80
C ALA A 225 -0.13 8.35 -11.42
N GLU A 226 -0.66 8.74 -10.26
CA GLU A 226 -0.57 10.12 -9.75
C GLU A 226 0.89 10.59 -9.68
N LYS A 227 1.78 9.78 -9.10
CA LYS A 227 3.20 10.14 -8.92
C LYS A 227 3.95 10.27 -10.24
N VAL A 228 3.70 9.36 -11.19
CA VAL A 228 4.32 9.39 -12.52
C VAL A 228 3.85 10.60 -13.31
N LEU A 229 2.55 10.91 -13.26
CA LEU A 229 1.97 12.05 -14.00
C LEU A 229 2.36 13.40 -13.40
N ALA A 230 2.53 13.47 -12.07
CA ALA A 230 3.03 14.67 -11.40
C ALA A 230 4.45 15.05 -11.85
N GLY A 231 5.26 14.07 -12.27
CA GLY A 231 6.59 14.31 -12.85
C GLY A 231 7.64 14.89 -11.90
N LYS A 232 7.34 14.95 -10.59
CA LYS A 232 8.23 15.54 -9.57
C LYS A 232 9.34 14.59 -9.10
N SER A 233 9.10 13.29 -9.14
CA SER A 233 10.07 12.26 -8.71
C SER A 233 10.16 11.18 -9.79
N LYS A 234 11.29 11.14 -10.50
CA LYS A 234 11.45 10.29 -11.67
C LYS A 234 11.90 8.89 -11.27
N ILE A 235 11.41 7.86 -11.95
CA ILE A 235 11.77 6.47 -11.63
C ILE A 235 13.26 6.24 -11.90
N GLU A 236 13.81 6.83 -12.96
CA GLU A 236 15.22 6.69 -13.35
C GLU A 236 16.22 7.25 -12.32
N ASP A 237 15.80 8.13 -11.41
CA ASP A 237 16.64 8.63 -10.32
C ASP A 237 16.91 7.53 -9.26
N TYR A 238 16.03 6.52 -9.19
CA TYR A 238 16.12 5.40 -8.24
C TYR A 238 16.43 4.07 -8.93
N PHE A 239 15.94 3.90 -10.16
CA PHE A 239 16.12 2.72 -11.00
C PHE A 239 16.63 3.16 -12.39
N PRO A 240 17.95 3.39 -12.55
CA PRO A 240 18.52 4.01 -13.76
C PRO A 240 18.20 3.29 -15.08
N GLU A 241 17.97 1.98 -15.02
CA GLU A 241 17.57 1.17 -16.18
C GLU A 241 16.24 1.63 -16.81
N PHE A 242 15.37 2.28 -16.03
CA PHE A 242 14.14 2.85 -16.54
C PHE A 242 14.38 3.89 -17.64
N ALA A 243 15.50 4.61 -17.64
CA ALA A 243 15.80 5.59 -18.70
C ALA A 243 15.88 4.94 -20.10
N ARG A 244 16.29 3.67 -20.17
CA ARG A 244 16.42 2.90 -21.41
C ARG A 244 15.25 1.95 -21.66
N TYR A 245 14.33 1.82 -20.69
CA TYR A 245 13.21 0.91 -20.79
C TYR A 245 12.21 1.37 -21.86
N THR A 246 11.68 0.42 -22.62
CA THR A 246 10.60 0.65 -23.59
C THR A 246 9.43 -0.23 -23.21
N THR A 247 8.22 0.30 -23.36
CA THR A 247 6.99 -0.46 -23.09
C THR A 247 6.97 -1.68 -24.02
N PRO A 248 6.75 -2.89 -23.49
CA PRO A 248 6.81 -4.10 -24.29
C PRO A 248 5.61 -4.18 -25.24
N GLU A 249 5.78 -4.85 -26.37
CA GLU A 249 4.74 -4.94 -27.42
C GLU A 249 3.49 -5.70 -26.97
N ASP A 250 3.64 -6.60 -25.99
CA ASP A 250 2.54 -7.36 -25.39
C ASP A 250 1.83 -6.59 -24.27
N ALA A 251 2.19 -5.33 -24.03
CA ALA A 251 1.54 -4.50 -23.03
C ALA A 251 0.07 -4.24 -23.40
N THR A 252 -0.80 -4.54 -22.44
CA THR A 252 -2.23 -4.24 -22.46
C THR A 252 -2.52 -3.07 -21.50
N PRO A 253 -2.42 -1.81 -21.96
CA PRO A 253 -2.81 -0.66 -21.15
C PRO A 253 -4.33 -0.66 -20.91
N GLU A 254 -4.76 -0.10 -19.77
CA GLU A 254 -6.19 0.10 -19.54
C GLU A 254 -6.75 1.20 -20.48
N PRO A 255 -8.03 1.16 -20.85
CA PRO A 255 -8.63 2.20 -21.68
C PRO A 255 -8.46 3.59 -21.04
N GLY A 256 -7.85 4.52 -21.77
CA GLY A 256 -7.60 5.89 -21.29
C GLY A 256 -6.36 6.05 -20.42
N GLU A 257 -5.56 5.00 -20.21
CA GLU A 257 -4.32 5.08 -19.45
C GLU A 257 -3.24 5.90 -20.21
N ASP A 258 -2.57 6.79 -19.50
CA ASP A 258 -1.46 7.57 -20.06
C ASP A 258 -0.25 6.66 -20.36
N PRO A 259 0.37 6.74 -21.55
CA PRO A 259 1.51 5.89 -21.92
C PRO A 259 2.68 5.95 -20.93
N ARG A 260 2.87 7.07 -20.22
CA ARG A 260 3.90 7.20 -19.17
C ARG A 260 3.62 6.28 -17.99
N VAL A 261 2.35 6.16 -17.60
CA VAL A 261 1.89 5.26 -16.52
C VAL A 261 2.04 3.81 -16.97
N THR A 262 1.64 3.49 -18.20
CA THR A 262 1.84 2.14 -18.76
C THR A 262 3.33 1.77 -18.73
N ARG A 263 4.20 2.64 -19.24
CA ARG A 263 5.65 2.40 -19.22
C ARG A 263 6.18 2.16 -17.81
N ALA A 264 5.75 2.98 -16.84
CA ALA A 264 6.17 2.86 -15.44
C ALA A 264 5.72 1.55 -14.79
N LYS A 265 4.44 1.19 -14.90
CA LYS A 265 3.92 -0.02 -14.26
C LYS A 265 4.51 -1.30 -14.88
N TYR A 266 4.70 -1.31 -16.20
CA TYR A 266 5.31 -2.44 -16.91
C TYR A 266 6.82 -2.57 -16.60
N PHE A 267 7.55 -1.46 -16.46
CA PHE A 267 8.93 -1.52 -15.96
C PHE A 267 9.00 -2.22 -14.60
N ILE A 268 8.18 -1.78 -13.65
CA ILE A 268 8.14 -2.37 -12.31
C ILE A 268 7.77 -3.86 -12.39
N ARG A 269 6.76 -4.23 -13.21
CA ARG A 269 6.40 -5.63 -13.47
C ARG A 269 7.62 -6.44 -13.91
N ASP A 270 8.36 -5.93 -14.89
CA ASP A 270 9.46 -6.64 -15.52
C ASP A 270 10.67 -6.81 -14.59
N GLU A 271 10.88 -5.90 -13.62
CA GLU A 271 11.87 -6.11 -12.55
C GLU A 271 11.59 -7.39 -11.75
N PHE A 272 10.32 -7.66 -11.40
CA PHE A 272 9.94 -8.90 -10.72
C PHE A 272 9.95 -10.11 -11.66
N LEU A 273 9.47 -9.95 -12.89
CA LEU A 273 9.46 -11.05 -13.85
C LEU A 273 10.87 -11.52 -14.18
N ARG A 274 11.84 -10.61 -14.29
CA ARG A 274 13.26 -10.95 -14.48
C ARG A 274 13.79 -11.87 -13.38
N ILE A 275 13.35 -11.67 -12.14
CA ILE A 275 13.69 -12.58 -11.03
C ILE A 275 13.05 -13.94 -11.25
N SER A 276 11.77 -13.98 -11.62
CA SER A 276 11.04 -15.24 -11.79
C SER A 276 11.53 -16.09 -12.96
N THR A 277 11.91 -15.47 -14.08
CA THR A 277 12.37 -16.16 -15.28
C THR A 277 13.84 -16.61 -15.18
N ALA A 278 14.62 -16.06 -14.25
CA ALA A 278 16.02 -16.44 -14.06
C ALA A 278 16.19 -17.86 -13.49
N SER A 279 15.20 -18.39 -12.76
CA SER A 279 15.33 -19.65 -12.01
C SER A 279 15.06 -20.92 -12.83
N GLY A 280 14.50 -20.80 -14.05
CA GLY A 280 14.53 -21.81 -15.12
C GLY A 280 13.97 -23.22 -14.85
N ASP A 281 13.42 -23.53 -13.66
CA ASP A 281 13.06 -24.91 -13.30
C ASP A 281 11.64 -25.33 -13.75
N GLY A 282 10.80 -24.38 -14.15
CA GLY A 282 9.47 -24.60 -14.72
C GLY A 282 8.45 -25.24 -13.78
N ARG A 283 8.76 -25.37 -12.48
CA ARG A 283 7.92 -26.07 -11.50
C ARG A 283 6.86 -25.19 -10.86
N HIS A 284 7.02 -23.88 -10.95
CA HIS A 284 6.07 -22.89 -10.47
C HIS A 284 6.10 -21.64 -11.35
N TYR A 285 5.03 -20.85 -11.30
CA TYR A 285 4.82 -19.72 -12.20
C TYR A 285 4.58 -18.43 -11.41
N CYS A 286 4.93 -17.30 -12.04
CA CYS A 286 4.60 -15.96 -11.54
C CYS A 286 3.42 -15.41 -12.35
N TYR A 287 2.36 -14.98 -11.67
CA TYR A 287 1.16 -14.41 -12.28
C TYR A 287 1.02 -12.93 -11.87
N PRO A 288 1.54 -11.99 -12.67
CA PRO A 288 1.49 -10.58 -12.34
C PRO A 288 0.11 -9.96 -12.59
N HIS A 289 -0.38 -9.19 -11.64
CA HIS A 289 -1.60 -8.38 -11.73
C HIS A 289 -1.32 -6.95 -11.28
N PHE A 290 -1.79 -5.98 -12.05
CA PHE A 290 -1.83 -4.58 -11.64
C PHE A 290 -3.06 -4.36 -10.75
N THR A 291 -2.85 -3.93 -9.50
CA THR A 291 -3.93 -3.89 -8.51
C THR A 291 -4.07 -2.55 -7.80
N CYS A 292 -5.29 -2.25 -7.38
CA CYS A 292 -5.59 -1.17 -6.46
C CYS A 292 -6.43 -1.76 -5.31
N ALA A 293 -5.79 -2.07 -4.18
CA ALA A 293 -6.42 -2.80 -3.07
C ALA A 293 -7.59 -2.06 -2.41
N VAL A 294 -7.65 -0.75 -2.60
CA VAL A 294 -8.71 0.14 -2.11
C VAL A 294 -9.83 0.33 -3.14
N ASP A 295 -9.71 -0.27 -4.33
CA ASP A 295 -10.78 -0.41 -5.30
C ASP A 295 -11.34 -1.85 -5.20
N THR A 296 -12.56 -1.94 -4.67
CA THR A 296 -13.23 -3.22 -4.45
C THR A 296 -13.55 -3.94 -5.77
N GLU A 297 -13.80 -3.22 -6.86
CA GLU A 297 -14.06 -3.80 -8.18
C GLU A 297 -12.78 -4.33 -8.83
N ASN A 298 -11.68 -3.57 -8.75
CA ASN A 298 -10.37 -4.05 -9.19
C ASN A 298 -10.01 -5.37 -8.48
N ILE A 299 -10.14 -5.42 -7.16
CA ILE A 299 -9.82 -6.62 -6.39
C ILE A 299 -10.78 -7.78 -6.67
N ARG A 300 -12.07 -7.52 -6.94
CA ARG A 300 -13.00 -8.58 -7.35
C ARG A 300 -12.56 -9.24 -8.67
N ARG A 301 -12.22 -8.43 -9.68
CA ARG A 301 -11.74 -8.92 -10.98
C ARG A 301 -10.46 -9.74 -10.83
N VAL A 302 -9.45 -9.16 -10.16
CA VAL A 302 -8.16 -9.82 -9.95
C VAL A 302 -8.31 -11.11 -9.14
N PHE A 303 -9.17 -11.14 -8.13
CA PHE A 303 -9.39 -12.35 -7.34
C PHE A 303 -10.09 -13.46 -8.14
N ASN A 304 -10.99 -13.10 -9.06
CA ASN A 304 -11.57 -14.08 -9.98
C ASN A 304 -10.51 -14.67 -10.90
N ASP A 305 -9.58 -13.86 -11.41
CA ASP A 305 -8.44 -14.38 -12.20
C ASP A 305 -7.56 -15.31 -11.36
N CYS A 306 -7.27 -14.93 -10.10
CA CYS A 306 -6.53 -15.79 -9.16
C CYS A 306 -7.21 -17.13 -8.94
N ARG A 307 -8.55 -17.15 -8.80
CA ARG A 307 -9.31 -18.39 -8.66
C ARG A 307 -9.15 -19.28 -9.89
N ASP A 308 -9.26 -18.71 -11.08
CA ASP A 308 -9.11 -19.47 -12.33
C ASP A 308 -7.68 -20.02 -12.49
N ILE A 309 -6.66 -19.25 -12.08
CA ILE A 309 -5.27 -19.69 -12.00
C ILE A 309 -5.14 -20.87 -11.04
N ILE A 310 -5.66 -20.77 -9.82
CA ILE A 310 -5.59 -21.81 -8.80
C ILE A 310 -6.28 -23.10 -9.27
N GLN A 311 -7.45 -22.97 -9.90
CA GLN A 311 -8.16 -24.12 -10.49
C GLN A 311 -7.35 -24.80 -11.59
N ARG A 312 -6.74 -24.02 -12.51
CA ARG A 312 -5.87 -24.56 -13.56
C ARG A 312 -4.60 -25.20 -13.01
N MET A 313 -4.01 -24.63 -11.94
CA MET A 313 -2.87 -25.22 -11.25
C MET A 313 -3.23 -26.58 -10.66
N HIS A 314 -4.39 -26.69 -10.02
CA HIS A 314 -4.88 -27.95 -9.49
C HIS A 314 -5.07 -28.99 -10.60
N LEU A 315 -5.74 -28.62 -11.71
CA LEU A 315 -5.95 -29.53 -12.84
C LEU A 315 -4.64 -29.96 -13.54
N ARG A 316 -3.68 -29.05 -13.73
CA ARG A 316 -2.35 -29.37 -14.28
C ARG A 316 -1.54 -30.30 -13.40
N GLN A 317 -1.65 -30.15 -12.08
CA GLN A 317 -0.95 -31.02 -11.13
C GLN A 317 -1.45 -32.47 -11.17
N TYR A 318 -2.69 -32.71 -11.61
CA TYR A 318 -3.29 -34.03 -11.78
C TYR A 318 -3.34 -34.52 -13.25
N GLU A 319 -2.62 -33.88 -14.18
CA GLU A 319 -2.58 -34.24 -15.60
C GLU A 319 -3.97 -34.31 -16.28
N LEU A 320 -4.94 -33.54 -15.77
CA LEU A 320 -6.31 -33.48 -16.30
C LEU A 320 -6.45 -32.46 -17.46
N LEU A 321 -5.35 -31.83 -17.91
CA LEU A 321 -5.28 -30.80 -18.94
C LEU A 321 -4.15 -31.05 -19.93
#